data_AF-A0A6H0YC38-F1
#
_entry.id   AF-A0A6H0YC38-F1
#
_cell.length_a   1.000
_cell.length_b   1.000
_cell.length_c   1.000
_cell.angle_alpha   90.00
_cell.angle_beta   90.00
_cell.angle_gamma   90.00
#
_symmetry.space_group_name_H-M   'P 1'
#
loop_
_entity.id
_entity.type
_entity.pdbx_description
1 polymer ?
#
loop_
_entity_poly.entity_id
_entity_poly.type
_entity_poly.pdbx_seq_one_letter_code
_entity_poly.pdbx_strand_id
1 'polypeptide(L)' 'MSCQRVLILVLLVFLSLNIVQNEAASFPFSCPTLSGVCRKVCLPTEMFFGPLGCGKGFLCCVSHFL' A
#
# COMPACT_ATOMS: atom_id res chain seq x y z
N MET A 1 39.04 10.84 -2.43
CA MET A 1 38.17 10.96 -1.23
C MET A 1 36.82 11.65 -1.47
N SER A 2 36.63 12.46 -2.53
CA SER A 2 35.34 13.13 -2.81
C SER A 2 34.33 12.24 -3.58
N CYS A 3 34.79 11.51 -4.60
CA CYS A 3 33.89 10.74 -5.50
C CYS A 3 33.13 9.60 -4.80
N GLN A 4 33.72 8.98 -3.78
CA GLN A 4 33.10 7.86 -3.06
C GLN A 4 31.89 8.31 -2.23
N ARG A 5 31.94 9.54 -1.68
CA ARG A 5 30.79 10.13 -0.99
C ARG A 5 29.65 10.43 -1.96
N VAL A 6 29.98 10.95 -3.15
CA VAL A 6 29.01 11.22 -4.22
C VAL A 6 28.31 9.92 -4.67
N LEU A 7 29.05 8.83 -4.84
CA LEU A 7 28.50 7.51 -5.18
C LEU A 7 27.54 6.98 -4.10
N ILE A 8 27.88 7.13 -2.82
CA ILE A 8 27.02 6.72 -1.71
C ILE A 8 25.72 7.55 -1.68
N LEU A 9 25.83 8.87 -1.90
CA LEU A 9 24.67 9.76 -1.99
C LEU A 9 23.74 9.38 -3.15
N VAL A 10 24.30 9.10 -4.33
CA VAL A 10 23.52 8.65 -5.49
C VAL A 10 22.83 7.32 -5.20
N LEU A 11 23.53 6.35 -4.62
CA LEU A 11 22.94 5.07 -4.26
C LEU A 11 21.79 5.22 -3.25
N LEU A 12 21.97 6.07 -2.23
CA LEU A 12 20.94 6.39 -1.24
C LEU A 12 19.70 7.05 -1.89
N VAL A 13 19.89 7.96 -2.83
CA VAL A 13 18.80 8.61 -3.58
C VAL A 13 18.05 7.59 -4.45
N PHE A 14 18.76 6.70 -5.13
CA PHE A 14 18.12 5.63 -5.90
C PHE A 14 17.35 4.65 -5.01
N LEU A 15 17.90 4.29 -3.85
CA LEU A 15 17.26 3.39 -2.90
C LEU A 15 16.00 4.03 -2.31
N SER A 16 16.08 5.31 -1.92
CA SER A 16 14.94 6.05 -1.38
C SER A 16 13.86 6.33 -2.44
N LEU A 17 14.21 6.56 -3.70
CA LEU A 17 13.24 6.64 -4.80
C LEU A 17 12.58 5.30 -5.12
N ASN A 18 13.32 4.19 -5.03
CA ASN A 18 12.75 2.84 -5.17
C ASN A 18 11.85 2.51 -3.99
N ILE A 19 12.24 2.90 -2.78
CA ILE A 19 11.38 2.79 -1.59
C ILE A 19 10.13 3.62 -1.83
N VAL A 20 10.20 4.90 -2.24
CA VAL A 20 9.00 5.72 -2.48
C VAL A 20 8.11 5.20 -3.61
N GLN A 21 8.67 4.64 -4.69
CA GLN A 21 7.86 3.94 -5.71
C GLN A 21 7.25 2.64 -5.18
N ASN A 22 7.98 1.92 -4.33
CA ASN A 22 7.47 0.77 -3.61
C ASN A 22 6.48 1.19 -2.51
N GLU A 23 6.55 2.40 -1.97
CA GLU A 23 5.62 2.99 -1.01
C GLU A 23 4.32 3.45 -1.69
N ALA A 24 4.40 3.85 -2.95
CA ALA A 24 3.22 3.99 -3.83
C ALA A 24 2.64 2.61 -4.24
N ALA A 25 3.41 1.53 -4.06
CA ALA A 25 2.93 0.15 -4.05
C ALA A 25 2.71 -0.40 -2.60
N SER A 26 2.89 0.43 -1.56
CA SER A 26 2.81 0.06 -0.14
C SER A 26 1.50 0.53 0.47
N PHE A 27 0.41 0.14 -0.19
CA PHE A 27 -0.52 -0.64 0.60
C PHE A 27 -0.09 -2.10 0.44
N PRO A 28 0.71 -2.67 1.37
CA PRO A 28 1.17 -4.06 1.27
C PRO A 28 0.01 -5.07 1.28
N PHE A 29 -1.19 -4.57 1.58
CA PHE A 29 -2.42 -5.31 1.50
C PHE A 29 -3.39 -4.61 0.55
N SER A 30 -3.43 -5.09 -0.68
CA SER A 30 -4.61 -4.86 -1.51
C SER A 30 -5.81 -5.56 -0.86
N CYS A 31 -7.03 -5.03 -1.05
CA CYS A 31 -8.24 -5.65 -0.51
C CYS A 31 -8.31 -7.19 -0.66
N PRO A 32 -7.96 -7.79 -1.83
CA PRO A 32 -7.94 -9.25 -1.97
C PRO A 32 -6.87 -9.96 -1.13
N THR A 33 -5.77 -9.30 -0.74
CA THR A 33 -4.77 -9.87 0.17
C THR A 33 -5.32 -10.08 1.58
N LEU A 34 -6.33 -9.31 2.00
CA LEU A 34 -7.04 -9.47 3.28
C LEU A 34 -8.25 -10.42 3.18
N SER A 35 -8.43 -11.17 2.09
CA SER A 35 -9.71 -11.82 1.75
C SER A 35 -10.90 -10.84 1.75
N GLY A 36 -10.62 -9.56 1.51
CA GLY A 36 -11.61 -8.49 1.48
C GLY A 36 -12.23 -8.31 0.10
N VAL A 37 -13.43 -7.71 0.08
CA VAL A 37 -14.20 -7.40 -1.11
C VAL A 37 -14.36 -5.88 -1.24
N CYS A 38 -14.14 -5.35 -2.45
CA CYS A 38 -14.40 -3.95 -2.74
C CYS A 38 -15.91 -3.67 -2.82
N ARG A 39 -16.45 -2.86 -1.91
CA ARG A 39 -17.87 -2.45 -1.90
C ARG A 39 -17.99 -0.95 -1.62
N LYS A 40 -19.08 -0.31 -2.06
CA LYS A 40 -19.35 1.11 -1.72
C LYS A 40 -19.60 1.32 -0.22
N VAL A 41 -20.20 0.34 0.44
CA VAL A 41 -20.52 0.32 1.87
C VAL A 41 -20.29 -1.11 2.36
N CYS A 42 -19.59 -1.26 3.49
CA CYS A 42 -19.36 -2.56 4.11
C CYS A 42 -20.60 -3.04 4.87
N LEU A 43 -20.78 -4.35 4.98
CA LEU A 43 -21.81 -4.90 5.86
C LEU A 43 -21.48 -4.57 7.33
N PRO A 44 -22.48 -4.49 8.23
CA PRO A 44 -22.25 -4.17 9.64
C PRO A 44 -21.36 -5.20 10.36
N THR A 45 -21.20 -6.41 9.79
CA THR A 45 -20.33 -7.48 10.30
C THR A 45 -18.94 -7.49 9.64
N GLU A 46 -18.68 -6.60 8.67
CA GLU A 46 -17.40 -6.48 7.98
C GLU A 46 -16.60 -5.30 8.54
N MET A 47 -15.27 -5.45 8.61
CA MET A 47 -14.38 -4.34 8.97
C MET A 47 -14.01 -3.52 7.75
N PHE A 48 -14.11 -2.19 7.91
CA PHE A 48 -13.73 -1.20 6.92
C PHE A 48 -12.25 -0.84 7.08
N PHE A 49 -11.47 -0.97 6.00
CA PHE A 49 -10.04 -0.66 6.00
C PHE A 49 -9.62 0.48 5.06
N GLY A 50 -10.59 1.25 4.52
CA GLY A 50 -10.29 2.33 3.57
C GLY A 50 -10.27 1.89 2.11
N PRO A 51 -9.89 2.78 1.18
CA PRO A 51 -9.83 2.51 -0.26
C PRO A 51 -8.56 1.72 -0.65
N LEU A 52 -8.29 0.59 0.01
CA LEU A 52 -7.09 -0.27 -0.14
C LEU A 52 -6.96 -0.92 -1.54
N GLY A 53 -6.72 -0.11 -2.57
CA GLY A 53 -6.69 -0.56 -3.97
C GLY A 53 -8.08 -0.73 -4.60
N CYS A 54 -9.16 -0.37 -3.91
CA CYS A 54 -10.49 -0.29 -4.50
C CYS A 54 -10.66 1.03 -5.28
N GLY A 55 -11.40 1.00 -6.38
CA GLY A 55 -11.65 2.19 -7.20
C GLY A 55 -12.29 3.35 -6.40
N LYS A 56 -12.22 4.58 -6.94
CA LYS A 56 -12.77 5.78 -6.28
C LYS A 56 -14.22 5.54 -5.82
N GLY A 57 -14.47 5.76 -4.53
CA GLY A 57 -15.79 5.58 -3.90
C GLY A 57 -16.11 4.15 -3.47
N PHE A 58 -15.18 3.22 -3.66
CA PHE A 58 -15.26 1.87 -3.11
C PHE A 58 -14.27 1.73 -1.95
N LEU A 59 -14.71 0.99 -0.94
CA LEU A 59 -14.03 0.72 0.30
C LEU A 59 -13.68 -0.77 0.31
N CYS A 60 -12.57 -1.11 0.95
CA CYS A 60 -12.24 -2.49 1.23
C CYS A 60 -12.98 -2.97 2.48
N CYS A 61 -13.79 -4.02 2.31
CA CYS A 61 -14.58 -4.63 3.37
C CYS A 61 -14.10 -6.06 3.61
N VAL A 62 -13.74 -6.37 4.86
CA VAL A 62 -13.19 -7.67 5.23
C VAL A 62 -14.16 -8.37 6.17
N SER A 63 -14.61 -9.55 5.78
CA SER A 63 -15.45 -10.40 6.62
C SER A 63 -14.60 -11.00 7.72
N HIS A 64 -14.90 -10.66 8.97
CA HIS A 64 -14.30 -11.32 10.13
C HIS A 64 -14.95 -12.70 10.29
N PHE A 65 -14.58 -13.66 9.43
CA PHE A 65 -14.92 -15.07 9.62
C PHE A 65 -13.84 -15.67 10.53
N LEU A 66 -14.16 -15.73 11.82
CA LEU A 66 -13.39 -16.42 12.86
C LEU A 66 -14.20 -17.62 13.32
#